data_AF-A0A846HL98-F1
#
_entry.id   AF-A0A846HL98-F1
#
_cell.length_a   1.000
_cell.length_b   1.000
_cell.length_c   1.000
_cell.angle_alpha   90.00
_cell.angle_beta   90.00
_cell.angle_gamma   90.00
#
_symmetry.space_group_name_H-M   'P 1'
#
loop_
_entity.id
_entity.type
_entity.pdbx_description
1 polymer ?
#
loop_
_entity_poly.entity_id
_entity_poly.type
_entity_poly.pdbx_seq_one_letter_code
_entity_poly.pdbx_strand_id
1 'polypeptide(L)'
;MADKNTPPKGLQERMERNIWGLLIVVAIVLSVGGIVEIVPLFYLKSTEEANRFPEIVWQEAGTTPIVSVKYETDADGNALRFKTDDQGNFLKKDNGELVHDPKRGVLRTVETTWNWKPGDGIRPYTALELWGRDIYQREGCYLCHSQQVRPFRDERERYGHYSLASESMFDHPFQWGSKRTGPDMARLGGKYSDEWHRQHLRDPRAVVPESVMPGYPWLDEEDINPRKMQRHMKGLRAIGVPYSDADIDAATGLLHGKTGMDAMVAYLQVLGTMAKLDPGVVYRE
;
A
#
# COMPACT_ATOMS: atom_id res chain seq x y z
N MET A 1 34.70 -8.09 43.69
CA MET A 1 35.45 -9.10 42.93
C MET A 1 35.20 -10.44 43.60
N ALA A 2 34.56 -11.39 42.93
CA ALA A 2 34.23 -12.69 43.53
C ALA A 2 35.52 -13.44 43.93
N ASP A 3 35.55 -13.96 45.15
CA ASP A 3 36.63 -14.82 45.64
C ASP A 3 36.74 -16.06 44.74
N LYS A 4 37.90 -16.25 44.11
CA LYS A 4 38.17 -17.38 43.21
C LYS A 4 38.16 -18.73 43.92
N ASN A 5 38.21 -18.75 45.25
CA ASN A 5 38.32 -19.96 46.05
C ASN A 5 36.99 -20.48 46.61
N THR A 6 35.87 -19.78 46.37
CA THR A 6 34.56 -20.24 46.84
C THR A 6 33.79 -20.87 45.69
N PRO A 7 33.44 -22.18 45.75
CA PRO A 7 32.64 -22.83 44.73
C PRO A 7 31.25 -22.16 44.67
N PRO A 8 30.68 -21.96 43.47
CA PRO A 8 29.42 -21.27 43.32
C PRO A 8 28.30 -22.07 44.00
N LYS A 9 27.50 -21.39 44.83
CA LYS A 9 26.48 -22.01 45.70
C LYS A 9 25.18 -22.32 44.95
N GLY A 10 24.95 -21.72 43.78
CA GLY A 10 23.72 -21.89 42.99
C GLY A 10 23.89 -21.62 41.48
N LEU A 11 22.82 -21.90 40.72
CA LEU A 11 22.78 -21.72 39.27
C LEU A 11 22.99 -20.25 38.86
N GLN A 12 22.39 -19.32 39.61
CA GLN A 12 22.56 -17.89 39.40
C GLN A 12 24.04 -17.48 39.47
N GLU A 13 24.73 -17.82 40.56
CA GLU A 13 26.14 -17.48 40.76
C GLU A 13 27.06 -18.16 39.72
N ARG A 14 26.69 -19.36 39.23
CA ARG A 14 27.38 -20.02 38.12
C ARG A 14 27.25 -19.25 36.80
N MET A 15 26.07 -18.71 36.51
CA MET A 15 25.82 -17.95 35.28
C MET A 15 26.42 -16.53 35.37
N GLU A 16 26.36 -15.88 36.53
CA GLU A 16 26.95 -14.54 36.73
C GLU A 16 28.49 -14.55 36.62
N ARG A 17 29.14 -15.66 36.97
CA ARG A 17 30.59 -15.83 36.83
C ARG A 17 31.02 -16.26 35.41
N ASN A 18 30.08 -16.60 34.53
CA ASN A 18 30.35 -17.03 33.15
C ASN A 18 29.64 -16.10 32.16
N ILE A 19 30.42 -15.23 31.50
CA ILE A 19 29.89 -14.27 30.51
C ILE A 19 29.04 -14.94 29.43
N TRP A 20 29.44 -16.10 28.91
CA TRP A 20 28.68 -16.84 27.90
C TRP A 20 27.39 -17.43 28.48
N GLY A 21 27.43 -17.93 29.72
CA GLY A 21 26.26 -18.41 30.42
C GLY A 21 25.21 -17.31 30.63
N LEU A 22 25.65 -16.14 31.10
CA LEU A 22 24.78 -14.98 31.27
C LEU A 22 24.17 -14.52 29.92
N LEU A 23 24.98 -14.42 28.86
CA LEU A 23 24.48 -14.04 27.53
C LEU A 23 23.43 -15.00 26.99
N ILE A 24 23.64 -16.32 27.15
CA ILE A 24 22.67 -17.33 26.70
C ILE A 24 21.35 -17.19 27.48
N VAL A 25 21.40 -17.04 28.79
CA VAL A 25 20.19 -16.91 29.62
C VAL A 25 19.41 -15.65 29.25
N VAL A 26 20.09 -14.52 29.09
CA VAL A 26 19.45 -13.26 28.65
C VAL A 26 18.83 -13.41 27.27
N ALA A 27 19.53 -14.04 26.32
CA ALA A 27 19.00 -14.27 24.98
C ALA A 27 17.73 -15.12 25.01
N ILE A 28 17.70 -16.19 25.81
CA ILE A 28 16.50 -17.04 25.97
C ILE A 28 15.35 -16.22 26.55
N VAL A 29 15.57 -15.52 27.67
CA VAL A 29 14.51 -14.76 28.36
C VAL A 29 13.91 -13.67 27.45
N LEU A 30 14.75 -12.92 26.74
CA LEU A 30 14.27 -11.88 25.82
C LEU A 30 13.53 -12.45 24.61
N SER A 31 13.85 -13.68 24.20
CA SER A 31 13.26 -14.32 23.02
C SER A 31 11.87 -14.91 23.29
N VAL A 32 11.52 -15.24 24.54
CA VAL A 32 10.22 -15.88 24.87
C VAL A 32 9.04 -15.03 24.40
N GLY A 33 9.05 -13.72 24.68
CA GLY A 33 7.96 -12.81 24.29
C GLY A 33 7.76 -12.77 22.77
N GLY A 34 8.85 -12.59 22.02
CA GLY A 34 8.80 -12.59 20.55
C GLY A 34 8.32 -13.93 19.98
N ILE A 35 8.76 -15.05 20.55
CA ILE A 35 8.32 -16.38 20.10
C ILE A 35 6.82 -16.57 20.36
N VAL A 36 6.32 -16.21 21.54
CA VAL A 36 4.91 -16.44 21.90
C VAL A 36 3.95 -15.50 21.17
N GLU A 37 4.35 -14.26 20.87
CA GLU A 37 3.48 -13.27 20.24
C GLU A 37 3.56 -13.27 18.71
N ILE A 38 4.75 -13.42 18.13
CA ILE A 38 4.96 -13.26 16.67
C ILE A 38 4.82 -14.58 15.93
N VAL A 39 5.42 -15.66 16.44
CA VAL A 39 5.48 -16.94 15.69
C VAL A 39 4.08 -17.52 15.44
N PRO A 40 3.14 -17.55 16.40
CA PRO A 40 1.80 -18.08 16.16
C PRO A 40 1.02 -17.34 15.07
N LEU A 41 1.25 -16.04 14.87
CA LEU A 41 0.57 -15.26 13.84
C LEU A 41 0.86 -15.77 12.41
N PHE A 42 1.99 -16.44 12.18
CA PHE A 42 2.29 -17.06 10.88
C PHE A 42 1.52 -18.38 10.63
N TYR A 43 1.00 -19.01 11.68
CA TYR A 43 0.43 -20.37 11.60
C TYR A 43 -1.05 -20.43 11.97
N LEU A 44 -1.54 -19.50 12.80
CA LEU A 44 -2.93 -19.41 13.24
C LEU A 44 -3.82 -18.79 12.16
N LYS A 45 -3.92 -19.45 11.01
CA LYS A 45 -4.78 -19.00 9.89
C LYS A 45 -6.25 -18.81 10.31
N SER A 46 -6.72 -19.57 11.31
CA SER A 46 -8.08 -19.42 11.84
C SER A 46 -8.38 -18.05 12.47
N THR A 47 -7.36 -17.25 12.80
CA THR A 47 -7.56 -15.91 13.38
C THR A 47 -7.59 -14.80 12.32
N GLU A 48 -7.34 -15.12 11.05
CA GLU A 48 -7.48 -14.16 9.96
C GLU A 48 -8.91 -14.23 9.41
N GLU A 49 -9.59 -13.08 9.36
CA GLU A 49 -10.99 -13.02 8.91
C GLU A 49 -11.14 -13.53 7.47
N ALA A 50 -10.11 -13.36 6.64
CA ALA A 50 -10.09 -13.84 5.25
C ALA A 50 -10.20 -15.37 5.12
N ASN A 51 -9.75 -16.14 6.11
CA ASN A 51 -9.87 -17.60 6.06
C ASN A 51 -11.27 -18.09 6.47
N ARG A 52 -12.01 -17.28 7.22
CA ARG A 52 -13.41 -17.55 7.61
C ARG A 52 -14.41 -16.99 6.60
N PHE A 53 -14.08 -15.83 6.03
CA PHE A 53 -14.90 -15.07 5.10
C PHE A 53 -14.08 -14.84 3.81
N PRO A 54 -13.91 -15.87 2.97
CA PRO A 54 -13.11 -15.78 1.76
C PRO A 54 -13.63 -14.72 0.77
N GLU A 55 -14.92 -14.39 0.82
CA GLU A 55 -15.55 -13.32 0.04
C GLU A 55 -14.98 -11.92 0.32
N ILE A 56 -14.25 -11.75 1.44
CA ILE A 56 -13.57 -10.49 1.74
C ILE A 56 -12.37 -10.28 0.81
N VAL A 57 -11.74 -11.33 0.31
CA VAL A 57 -10.58 -11.26 -0.58
C VAL A 57 -11.00 -11.48 -2.02
N TRP A 58 -10.43 -10.71 -2.93
CA TRP A 58 -10.68 -10.87 -4.36
C TRP A 58 -10.05 -12.17 -4.87
N GLN A 59 -10.90 -13.14 -5.20
CA GLN A 59 -10.47 -14.51 -5.53
C GLN A 59 -9.70 -14.62 -6.86
N GLU A 60 -9.79 -13.61 -7.72
CA GLU A 60 -9.08 -13.56 -9.00
C GLU A 60 -7.71 -12.88 -8.91
N ALA A 61 -7.28 -12.47 -7.71
CA ALA A 61 -5.99 -11.82 -7.50
C ALA A 61 -4.83 -12.72 -7.96
N GLY A 62 -3.99 -12.21 -8.85
CA GLY A 62 -2.83 -12.92 -9.41
C GLY A 62 -3.15 -13.79 -10.62
N THR A 63 -4.42 -14.06 -10.93
CA THR A 63 -4.83 -14.74 -12.17
C THR A 63 -5.39 -13.77 -13.20
N THR A 64 -6.28 -12.89 -12.79
CA THR A 64 -6.86 -11.84 -13.62
C THR A 64 -6.13 -10.53 -13.29
N PRO A 65 -5.66 -9.76 -14.28
CA PRO A 65 -5.08 -8.45 -13.99
C PRO A 65 -6.13 -7.55 -13.35
N ILE A 66 -5.74 -6.73 -12.38
CA ILE A 66 -6.64 -5.77 -11.73
C ILE A 66 -7.20 -4.79 -12.78
N VAL A 67 -6.30 -4.36 -13.67
CA VAL A 67 -6.60 -3.43 -14.75
C VAL A 67 -5.96 -3.94 -16.04
N SER A 68 -6.80 -4.25 -17.03
CA SER A 68 -6.36 -4.59 -18.38
C SER A 68 -6.02 -3.32 -19.14
N VAL A 69 -4.83 -3.24 -19.73
CA VAL A 69 -4.38 -2.09 -20.53
C VAL A 69 -4.18 -2.55 -21.98
N LYS A 70 -4.89 -1.92 -22.92
CA LYS A 70 -4.66 -2.10 -24.35
C LYS A 70 -3.78 -0.97 -24.87
N TYR A 71 -2.72 -1.34 -25.56
CA TYR A 71 -1.81 -0.40 -26.21
C TYR A 71 -2.15 -0.23 -27.68
N GLU A 72 -1.77 0.90 -28.24
CA GLU A 72 -1.88 1.16 -29.68
C GLU A 72 -0.95 0.21 -30.44
N THR A 73 -1.44 -0.37 -31.54
CA THR A 73 -0.75 -1.42 -32.30
C THR A 73 -0.68 -1.08 -33.78
N ASP A 74 0.28 -1.66 -34.49
CA ASP A 74 0.35 -1.63 -35.95
C ASP A 74 -0.67 -2.58 -36.60
N ALA A 75 -0.71 -2.59 -37.93
CA ALA A 75 -1.61 -3.47 -38.69
C ALA A 75 -1.35 -4.98 -38.44
N ASP A 76 -0.16 -5.32 -37.94
CA ASP A 76 0.26 -6.68 -37.63
C ASP A 76 0.03 -7.03 -36.14
N GLY A 77 -0.51 -6.10 -35.34
CA GLY A 77 -0.82 -6.29 -33.93
C GLY A 77 0.34 -6.03 -32.96
N ASN A 78 1.49 -5.52 -33.42
CA ASN A 78 2.60 -5.18 -32.54
C ASN A 78 2.41 -3.82 -31.90
N ALA A 79 2.70 -3.70 -30.60
CA ALA A 79 2.51 -2.45 -29.88
C ALA A 79 3.45 -1.33 -30.36
N LEU A 80 2.86 -0.19 -30.71
CA LEU A 80 3.55 0.98 -31.22
C LEU A 80 4.11 1.85 -30.08
N ARG A 81 5.30 2.39 -30.33
CA ARG A 81 6.02 3.27 -29.41
C ARG A 81 6.12 4.68 -29.99
N PHE A 82 5.89 5.68 -29.15
CA PHE A 82 5.81 7.08 -29.54
C PHE A 82 6.74 7.96 -28.71
N LYS A 83 7.25 9.04 -29.31
CA LYS A 83 8.00 10.05 -28.56
C LYS A 83 7.07 10.88 -27.69
N THR A 84 7.58 11.27 -26.55
CA THR A 84 6.92 12.19 -25.61
C THR A 84 7.80 13.41 -25.41
N ASP A 85 7.20 14.54 -25.05
CA ASP A 85 7.93 15.68 -24.49
C ASP A 85 8.35 15.39 -23.03
N ASP A 86 9.00 16.38 -22.41
CA ASP A 86 9.43 16.31 -21.01
C ASP A 86 8.27 16.31 -20.02
N GLN A 87 7.06 16.69 -20.46
CA GLN A 87 5.82 16.69 -19.67
C GLN A 87 5.03 15.39 -19.87
N GLY A 88 5.55 14.44 -20.65
CA GLY A 88 4.90 13.17 -20.94
C GLY A 88 3.81 13.24 -22.03
N ASN A 89 3.60 14.38 -22.70
CA ASN A 89 2.66 14.46 -23.80
C ASN A 89 3.25 13.82 -25.06
N PHE A 90 2.44 13.06 -25.79
CA PHE A 90 2.88 12.46 -27.05
C PHE A 90 3.13 13.52 -28.13
N LEU A 91 4.32 13.51 -28.72
CA LEU A 91 4.70 14.42 -29.78
C LEU A 91 3.90 14.13 -31.05
N LYS A 92 3.47 15.20 -31.72
CA LYS A 92 2.77 15.16 -33.00
C LYS A 92 3.60 15.82 -34.10
N LYS A 93 3.49 15.29 -35.31
CA LYS A 93 3.94 15.95 -36.54
C LYS A 93 2.96 17.07 -36.92
N ASP A 94 3.34 17.90 -37.90
CA ASP A 94 2.51 19.00 -38.41
C ASP A 94 1.15 18.55 -38.97
N ASN A 95 1.07 17.30 -39.46
CA ASN A 95 -0.16 16.68 -39.94
C ASN A 95 -1.04 16.06 -38.83
N GLY A 96 -0.63 16.19 -37.55
CA GLY A 96 -1.34 15.66 -36.39
C GLY A 96 -1.02 14.20 -36.04
N GLU A 97 -0.26 13.47 -36.88
CA GLU A 97 0.16 12.11 -36.58
C GLU A 97 1.16 12.07 -35.41
N LEU A 98 1.06 11.04 -34.57
CA LEU A 98 2.02 10.83 -33.49
C LEU A 98 3.39 10.46 -34.03
N VAL A 99 4.44 10.93 -33.35
CA VAL A 99 5.83 10.67 -33.74
C VAL A 99 6.27 9.32 -33.20
N HIS A 100 6.46 8.33 -34.08
CA HIS A 100 6.96 7.01 -33.70
C HIS A 100 8.43 7.01 -33.30
N ASP A 101 8.77 6.26 -32.26
CA ASP A 101 10.15 5.91 -31.90
C ASP A 101 10.21 4.45 -31.40
N PRO A 102 10.61 3.50 -32.25
CA PRO A 102 10.61 2.08 -31.89
C PRO A 102 11.66 1.71 -30.85
N LYS A 103 12.68 2.56 -30.61
CA LYS A 103 13.78 2.26 -29.67
C LYS A 103 13.61 2.93 -28.32
N ARG A 104 13.12 4.17 -28.30
CA ARG A 104 13.02 5.00 -27.08
C ARG A 104 11.61 5.48 -26.76
N GLY A 105 10.63 5.18 -27.62
CA GLY A 105 9.26 5.62 -27.41
C GLY A 105 8.52 4.85 -26.32
N VAL A 106 7.46 5.49 -25.82
CA VAL A 106 6.55 4.99 -24.81
C VAL A 106 5.34 4.36 -25.49
N LEU A 107 4.81 3.29 -24.90
CA LEU A 107 3.57 2.67 -25.35
C LEU A 107 2.40 3.59 -25.05
N ARG A 108 1.56 3.84 -26.04
CA ARG A 108 0.34 4.63 -25.84
C ARG A 108 -0.81 3.73 -25.43
N THR A 109 -1.39 3.99 -24.26
CA THR A 109 -2.62 3.33 -23.82
C THR A 109 -3.80 3.86 -24.62
N VAL A 110 -4.57 2.93 -25.20
CA VAL A 110 -5.79 3.22 -25.97
C VAL A 110 -7.02 3.02 -25.09
N GLU A 111 -7.00 1.95 -24.29
CA GLU A 111 -8.14 1.58 -23.45
C GLU A 111 -7.63 0.95 -22.15
N THR A 112 -8.33 1.27 -21.06
CA THR A 112 -8.11 0.72 -19.73
C THR A 112 -9.42 0.12 -19.24
N THR A 113 -9.42 -1.18 -18.92
CA THR A 113 -10.62 -1.89 -18.45
C THR A 113 -10.37 -2.42 -17.04
N TRP A 114 -11.23 -2.05 -16.09
CA TRP A 114 -11.17 -2.55 -14.72
C TRP A 114 -11.86 -3.92 -14.65
N ASN A 115 -11.16 -4.94 -14.15
CA ASN A 115 -11.73 -6.27 -13.90
C ASN A 115 -12.18 -6.43 -12.44
N TRP A 116 -12.13 -5.34 -11.68
CA TRP A 116 -12.45 -5.26 -10.26
C TRP A 116 -13.28 -4.01 -10.01
N LYS A 117 -14.31 -4.10 -9.16
CA LYS A 117 -15.07 -2.95 -8.67
C LYS A 117 -15.05 -2.89 -7.13
N PRO A 118 -15.27 -1.70 -6.54
CA PRO A 118 -15.42 -1.56 -5.10
C PRO A 118 -16.39 -2.59 -4.50
N GLY A 119 -15.94 -3.30 -3.48
CA GLY A 119 -16.69 -4.36 -2.81
C GLY A 119 -16.48 -5.79 -3.35
N ASP A 120 -15.74 -5.99 -4.44
CA ASP A 120 -15.42 -7.34 -4.95
C ASP A 120 -14.37 -8.10 -4.12
N GLY A 121 -13.75 -7.42 -3.15
CA GLY A 121 -12.80 -8.00 -2.21
C GLY A 121 -11.44 -7.31 -2.23
N ILE A 122 -10.63 -7.61 -1.20
CA ILE A 122 -9.26 -7.13 -1.02
C ILE A 122 -8.39 -7.65 -2.16
N ARG A 123 -7.70 -6.72 -2.81
CA ARG A 123 -6.75 -6.99 -3.89
C ARG A 123 -5.44 -6.21 -3.64
N PRO A 124 -4.33 -6.61 -4.26
CA PRO A 124 -3.14 -5.76 -4.30
C PRO A 124 -3.46 -4.37 -4.87
N TYR A 125 -2.71 -3.36 -4.48
CA TYR A 125 -2.82 -2.02 -5.05
C TYR A 125 -2.47 -2.03 -6.54
N THR A 126 -3.18 -1.23 -7.35
CA THR A 126 -2.73 -0.97 -8.72
C THR A 126 -1.40 -0.22 -8.72
N ALA A 127 -0.69 -0.17 -9.84
CA ALA A 127 0.61 0.51 -9.92
C ALA A 127 0.53 1.99 -9.49
N LEU A 128 -0.57 2.68 -9.83
CA LEU A 128 -0.78 4.08 -9.46
C LEU A 128 -1.09 4.25 -7.97
N GLU A 129 -1.97 3.41 -7.42
CA GLU A 129 -2.26 3.38 -5.98
C GLU A 129 -1.02 3.03 -5.15
N LEU A 130 -0.21 2.07 -5.61
CA LEU A 130 1.01 1.68 -4.91
C LEU A 130 2.04 2.81 -4.90
N TRP A 131 2.15 3.58 -6.00
CA TRP A 131 2.98 4.77 -6.00
C TRP A 131 2.47 5.82 -5.01
N GLY A 132 1.14 6.03 -4.94
CA GLY A 132 0.52 6.93 -3.98
C GLY A 132 0.77 6.52 -2.53
N ARG A 133 0.73 5.22 -2.26
CA ARG A 133 1.08 4.64 -0.96
C ARG A 133 2.55 4.85 -0.60
N ASP A 134 3.45 4.76 -1.57
CA ASP A 134 4.88 5.05 -1.36
C ASP A 134 5.10 6.53 -1.04
N ILE A 135 4.38 7.43 -1.72
CA ILE A 135 4.39 8.86 -1.39
C ILE A 135 3.80 9.08 0.00
N TYR A 136 2.67 8.45 0.35
CA TYR A 136 2.05 8.58 1.67
C TYR A 136 3.02 8.24 2.81
N GLN A 137 3.84 7.21 2.61
CA GLN A 137 4.90 6.85 3.53
C GLN A 137 6.06 7.85 3.52
N ARG A 138 6.53 8.26 2.34
CA ARG A 138 7.64 9.21 2.20
C ARG A 138 7.34 10.55 2.87
N GLU A 139 6.13 11.06 2.68
CA GLU A 139 5.66 12.32 3.25
C GLU A 139 5.32 12.22 4.75
N GLY A 140 5.36 11.01 5.33
CA GLY A 140 5.13 10.82 6.76
C GLY A 140 3.67 11.03 7.17
N CYS A 141 2.71 10.83 6.26
CA CYS A 141 1.29 11.02 6.55
C CYS A 141 0.82 10.17 7.75
N TYR A 142 1.42 8.99 7.93
CA TYR A 142 1.18 8.07 9.06
C TYR A 142 1.51 8.67 10.45
N LEU A 143 2.30 9.75 10.51
CA LEU A 143 2.62 10.45 11.77
C LEU A 143 1.42 11.26 12.30
N CYS A 144 0.49 11.62 11.42
CA CYS A 144 -0.68 12.44 11.74
C CYS A 144 -2.00 11.69 11.55
N HIS A 145 -2.04 10.71 10.65
CA HIS A 145 -3.24 9.99 10.25
C HIS A 145 -3.07 8.49 10.51
N SER A 146 -4.05 7.90 11.18
CA SER A 146 -4.13 6.45 11.29
C SER A 146 -4.93 5.83 10.15
N GLN A 147 -4.63 4.58 9.84
CA GLN A 147 -5.47 3.73 8.98
C GLN A 147 -5.92 2.50 9.76
N GLN A 148 -6.57 2.72 10.90
CA GLN A 148 -7.14 1.64 11.71
C GLN A 148 -8.31 2.14 12.54
N VAL A 149 -9.53 1.83 12.10
CA VAL A 149 -10.76 2.16 12.84
C VAL A 149 -10.97 1.11 13.92
N ARG A 150 -11.07 1.58 15.17
CA ARG A 150 -11.25 0.70 16.35
C ARG A 150 -12.72 0.26 16.49
N PRO A 151 -13.00 -0.87 17.15
CA PRO A 151 -14.32 -1.48 17.29
C PRO A 151 -15.23 -0.79 18.31
N PHE A 152 -15.18 0.54 18.39
CA PHE A 152 -16.01 1.31 19.29
C PHE A 152 -17.13 2.00 18.52
N ARG A 153 -18.27 2.22 19.18
CA ARG A 153 -19.45 2.83 18.54
C ARG A 153 -19.16 4.22 18.01
N ASP A 154 -18.44 5.03 18.79
CA ASP A 154 -18.07 6.41 18.45
C ASP A 154 -17.12 6.49 17.25
N GLU A 155 -16.13 5.59 17.17
CA GLU A 155 -15.28 5.47 16.00
C GLU A 155 -16.05 5.01 14.77
N ARG A 156 -16.99 4.08 14.96
CA ARG A 156 -17.82 3.61 13.87
C ARG A 156 -18.69 4.71 13.27
N GLU A 157 -19.33 5.50 14.13
CA GLU A 157 -20.16 6.64 13.70
C GLU A 157 -19.33 7.71 12.98
N ARG A 158 -18.07 7.91 13.38
CA ARG A 158 -17.18 8.90 12.77
C ARG A 158 -16.56 8.44 11.46
N TYR A 159 -16.04 7.21 11.42
CA TYR A 159 -15.17 6.74 10.32
C TYR A 159 -15.83 5.66 9.47
N GLY A 160 -16.73 4.85 10.02
CA GLY A 160 -17.35 3.72 9.34
C GLY A 160 -17.00 2.38 10.01
N HIS A 161 -17.16 1.26 9.30
CA HIS A 161 -16.89 -0.06 9.87
C HIS A 161 -15.45 -0.16 10.42
N TYR A 162 -15.28 -0.88 11.54
CA TYR A 162 -13.97 -1.14 12.12
C TYR A 162 -13.04 -1.82 11.11
N SER A 163 -11.74 -1.59 11.21
CA SER A 163 -10.78 -2.19 10.29
C SER A 163 -10.66 -3.70 10.55
N LEU A 164 -10.54 -4.47 9.48
CA LEU A 164 -10.27 -5.92 9.53
C LEU A 164 -8.78 -6.17 9.31
N ALA A 165 -8.22 -7.24 9.86
CA ALA A 165 -6.81 -7.54 9.62
C ALA A 165 -6.54 -7.84 8.14
N SER A 166 -7.51 -8.47 7.46
CA SER A 166 -7.49 -8.75 6.03
C SER A 166 -7.32 -7.51 5.14
N GLU A 167 -7.75 -6.33 5.56
CA GLU A 167 -7.62 -5.10 4.78
C GLU A 167 -6.17 -4.62 4.65
N SER A 168 -5.29 -5.03 5.57
CA SER A 168 -3.86 -4.70 5.55
C SER A 168 -2.98 -5.87 5.14
N MET A 169 -3.53 -6.97 4.61
CA MET A 169 -2.74 -8.17 4.28
C MET A 169 -1.68 -7.94 3.20
N PHE A 170 -1.88 -6.96 2.32
CA PHE A 170 -0.91 -6.58 1.28
C PHE A 170 -0.12 -5.31 1.64
N ASP A 171 -0.29 -4.79 2.85
CA ASP A 171 0.43 -3.60 3.29
C ASP A 171 1.83 -3.95 3.80
N HIS A 172 2.82 -3.73 2.94
CA HIS A 172 4.23 -3.84 3.32
C HIS A 172 4.92 -2.47 3.25
N PRO A 173 5.27 -1.85 4.41
CA PRO A 173 4.84 -2.16 5.78
C PRO A 173 3.40 -1.66 6.09
N PHE A 174 2.75 -2.22 7.12
CA PHE A 174 1.41 -1.81 7.55
C PHE A 174 1.31 -0.28 7.82
N GLN A 175 0.14 0.31 7.56
CA GLN A 175 -0.10 1.77 7.72
C GLN A 175 -1.00 2.12 8.91
N TRP A 176 -1.13 1.22 9.89
CA TRP A 176 -1.87 1.53 11.12
C TRP A 176 -1.14 2.64 11.86
N GLY A 177 -1.87 3.70 12.22
CA GLY A 177 -1.28 4.85 12.89
C GLY A 177 -1.18 4.66 14.39
N SER A 178 -0.18 5.29 14.99
CA SER A 178 -0.03 5.38 16.45
C SER A 178 -0.55 6.71 17.02
N LYS A 179 -0.90 7.67 16.16
CA LYS A 179 -1.34 9.02 16.53
C LYS A 179 -2.40 9.54 15.55
N ARG A 180 -3.25 10.43 16.04
CA ARG A 180 -4.26 11.17 15.26
C ARG A 180 -4.17 12.65 15.54
N THR A 181 -3.32 13.35 14.77
CA THR A 181 -3.37 14.81 14.68
C THR A 181 -4.43 15.23 13.66
N GLY A 182 -4.53 14.47 12.56
CA GLY A 182 -5.68 14.52 11.66
C GLY A 182 -6.60 13.30 11.82
N PRO A 183 -7.70 13.24 11.05
CA PRO A 183 -8.66 12.13 11.13
C PRO A 183 -8.07 10.79 10.65
N ASP A 184 -8.72 9.69 11.02
CA ASP A 184 -8.43 8.35 10.48
C ASP A 184 -8.83 8.27 8.99
N MET A 185 -8.00 7.58 8.21
CA MET A 185 -8.11 7.49 6.74
C MET A 185 -8.49 6.09 6.24
N ALA A 186 -8.67 5.09 7.10
CA ALA A 186 -8.90 3.70 6.68
C ALA A 186 -10.18 3.53 5.84
N ARG A 187 -11.11 4.48 5.92
CA ARG A 187 -12.41 4.48 5.24
C ARG A 187 -12.62 5.80 4.47
N LEU A 188 -11.55 6.34 3.88
CA LEU A 188 -11.61 7.63 3.19
C LEU A 188 -12.24 7.52 1.79
N GLY A 189 -12.07 6.38 1.11
CA GLY A 189 -12.42 6.22 -0.28
C GLY A 189 -13.89 6.58 -0.58
N GLY A 190 -14.09 7.45 -1.57
CA GLY A 190 -15.40 7.93 -2.00
C GLY A 190 -16.06 8.98 -1.10
N LYS A 191 -15.45 9.38 0.04
CA LYS A 191 -16.03 10.43 0.90
C LYS A 191 -15.83 11.84 0.36
N TYR A 192 -14.75 12.06 -0.38
CA TYR A 192 -14.43 13.34 -1.00
C TYR A 192 -14.13 13.13 -2.48
N SER A 193 -14.32 14.18 -3.28
CA SER A 193 -13.97 14.14 -4.70
C SER A 193 -12.45 14.20 -4.88
N ASP A 194 -11.97 13.70 -6.02
CA ASP A 194 -10.55 13.81 -6.38
C ASP A 194 -10.07 15.26 -6.38
N GLU A 195 -10.91 16.18 -6.85
CA GLU A 195 -10.59 17.61 -6.86
C GLU A 195 -10.48 18.19 -5.45
N TRP A 196 -11.35 17.77 -4.53
CA TRP A 196 -11.21 18.14 -3.11
C TRP A 196 -9.88 17.64 -2.54
N HIS A 197 -9.49 16.40 -2.84
CA HIS A 197 -8.19 15.88 -2.41
C HIS A 197 -7.03 16.67 -2.98
N ARG A 198 -7.05 17.04 -4.28
CA ARG A 198 -6.01 17.88 -4.89
C ARG A 198 -5.91 19.24 -4.21
N GLN A 199 -7.03 19.92 -4.01
CA GLN A 199 -7.06 21.23 -3.35
C GLN A 199 -6.58 21.15 -1.90
N HIS A 200 -7.10 20.18 -1.15
CA HIS A 200 -6.70 19.96 0.24
C HIS A 200 -5.22 19.61 0.37
N LEU A 201 -4.66 18.78 -0.52
CA LEU A 201 -3.24 18.44 -0.48
C LEU A 201 -2.36 19.63 -0.86
N ARG A 202 -2.75 20.46 -1.84
CA ARG A 202 -2.00 21.67 -2.21
C ARG A 202 -1.97 22.70 -1.08
N ASP A 203 -3.15 23.04 -0.56
CA ASP A 203 -3.31 23.98 0.54
C ASP A 203 -4.47 23.55 1.45
N PRO A 204 -4.18 22.79 2.52
CA PRO A 204 -5.22 22.32 3.44
C PRO A 204 -6.02 23.46 4.05
N ARG A 205 -5.41 24.64 4.26
CA ARG A 205 -6.06 25.79 4.89
C ARG A 205 -7.00 26.53 3.93
N ALA A 206 -6.88 26.32 2.63
CA ALA A 206 -7.80 26.89 1.64
C ALA A 206 -9.20 26.25 1.72
N VAL A 207 -9.28 24.98 2.11
CA VAL A 207 -10.56 24.23 2.19
C VAL A 207 -10.98 23.91 3.63
N VAL A 208 -10.04 23.87 4.57
CA VAL A 208 -10.27 23.70 6.01
C VAL A 208 -9.42 24.72 6.76
N PRO A 209 -9.93 25.94 7.03
CA PRO A 209 -9.15 27.07 7.57
C PRO A 209 -8.36 26.76 8.85
N GLU A 210 -8.89 25.90 9.70
CA GLU A 210 -8.29 25.46 10.97
C GLU A 210 -7.30 24.29 10.83
N SER A 211 -7.04 23.81 9.61
CA SER A 211 -6.17 22.66 9.38
C SER A 211 -4.74 22.95 9.81
N VAL A 212 -4.17 22.03 10.59
CA VAL A 212 -2.75 22.01 10.96
C VAL A 212 -1.90 21.18 10.00
N MET A 213 -2.52 20.63 8.94
CA MET A 213 -1.82 19.79 7.95
C MET A 213 -0.88 20.66 7.08
N PRO A 214 0.35 20.20 6.79
CA PRO A 214 1.23 20.81 5.80
C PRO A 214 0.63 20.75 4.39
N GLY A 215 0.99 21.70 3.53
CA GLY A 215 0.67 21.62 2.09
C GLY A 215 1.75 20.85 1.34
N TYR A 216 1.33 20.11 0.30
CA TYR A 216 2.14 19.24 -0.55
C TYR A 216 2.02 19.62 -2.05
N PRO A 217 2.20 20.90 -2.44
CA PRO A 217 2.01 21.34 -3.84
C PRO A 217 3.02 20.70 -4.81
N TRP A 218 4.20 20.28 -4.34
CA TRP A 218 5.22 19.65 -5.19
C TRP A 218 4.76 18.33 -5.83
N LEU A 219 3.71 17.69 -5.28
CA LEU A 219 3.15 16.47 -5.86
C LEU A 219 2.56 16.69 -7.26
N ASP A 220 2.20 17.93 -7.62
CA ASP A 220 1.71 18.27 -8.96
C ASP A 220 2.78 18.15 -10.04
N GLU A 221 4.05 18.34 -9.67
CA GLU A 221 5.19 18.33 -10.59
C GLU A 221 6.06 17.08 -10.41
N GLU A 222 5.70 16.19 -9.48
CA GLU A 222 6.48 14.99 -9.21
C GLU A 222 6.28 13.94 -10.30
N ASP A 223 7.38 13.62 -10.98
CA ASP A 223 7.44 12.56 -11.97
C ASP A 223 7.31 11.16 -11.35
N ILE A 224 6.55 10.31 -12.05
CA ILE A 224 6.45 8.90 -11.74
C ILE A 224 7.43 8.09 -12.60
N ASN A 225 8.09 7.09 -12.00
CA ASN A 225 9.00 6.18 -12.70
C ASN A 225 8.42 4.77 -12.82
N PRO A 226 7.87 4.37 -13.99
CA PRO A 226 7.26 3.06 -14.15
C PRO A 226 8.23 1.90 -13.93
N ARG A 227 9.50 2.04 -14.35
CA ARG A 227 10.51 0.98 -14.14
C ARG A 227 10.80 0.75 -12.66
N LYS A 228 10.79 1.80 -11.85
CA LYS A 228 10.90 1.68 -10.39
C LYS A 228 9.68 0.94 -9.83
N MET A 229 8.48 1.29 -10.28
CA MET A 229 7.25 0.64 -9.82
C MET A 229 7.20 -0.84 -10.19
N GLN A 230 7.57 -1.20 -11.42
CA GLN A 230 7.66 -2.61 -11.83
C GLN A 230 8.61 -3.42 -10.96
N ARG A 231 9.77 -2.86 -10.58
CA ARG A 231 10.69 -3.52 -9.63
C ARG A 231 10.07 -3.64 -8.24
N HIS A 232 9.35 -2.62 -7.79
CA HIS A 232 8.67 -2.64 -6.49
C HIS A 232 7.60 -3.74 -6.46
N MET A 233 6.72 -3.80 -7.45
CA MET A 233 5.69 -4.84 -7.58
C MET A 233 6.30 -6.25 -7.65
N LYS A 234 7.41 -6.45 -8.37
CA LYS A 234 8.16 -7.72 -8.38
C LYS A 234 8.70 -8.09 -6.99
N GLY A 235 9.18 -7.10 -6.23
CA GLY A 235 9.63 -7.29 -4.85
C GLY A 235 8.48 -7.70 -3.92
N LEU A 236 7.34 -7.01 -4.01
CA LEU A 236 6.13 -7.37 -3.26
C LEU A 236 5.62 -8.77 -3.63
N ARG A 237 5.69 -9.13 -4.91
CA ARG A 237 5.37 -10.48 -5.37
C ARG A 237 6.26 -11.55 -4.74
N ALA A 238 7.55 -11.27 -4.59
CA ALA A 238 8.47 -12.21 -3.96
C ALA A 238 8.17 -12.48 -2.47
N ILE A 239 7.46 -11.58 -1.79
CA ILE A 239 7.04 -11.74 -0.39
C ILE A 239 5.56 -12.16 -0.23
N GLY A 240 4.87 -12.48 -1.33
CA GLY A 240 3.55 -13.10 -1.30
C GLY A 240 2.39 -12.24 -1.80
N VAL A 241 2.62 -10.99 -2.24
CA VAL A 241 1.55 -10.17 -2.84
C VAL A 241 1.20 -10.71 -4.25
N PRO A 242 -0.05 -11.09 -4.54
CA PRO A 242 -0.42 -11.81 -5.76
C PRO A 242 -0.53 -10.90 -7.00
N TYR A 243 0.58 -10.32 -7.45
CA TYR A 243 0.65 -9.61 -8.72
C TYR A 243 0.84 -10.60 -9.89
N SER A 244 -0.03 -10.50 -10.90
CA SER A 244 0.18 -11.17 -12.19
C SER A 244 1.28 -10.48 -13.00
N ASP A 245 1.83 -11.14 -14.01
CA ASP A 245 2.76 -10.49 -14.96
C ASP A 245 2.06 -9.34 -15.71
N ALA A 246 0.78 -9.50 -16.02
CA ALA A 246 -0.03 -8.47 -16.66
C ALA A 246 -0.18 -7.22 -15.78
N ASP A 247 -0.33 -7.36 -14.46
CA ASP A 247 -0.37 -6.20 -13.54
C ASP A 247 0.94 -5.40 -13.57
N ILE A 248 2.07 -6.12 -13.57
CA ILE A 248 3.40 -5.50 -13.59
C ILE A 248 3.66 -4.83 -14.94
N ASP A 249 3.26 -5.45 -16.05
CA ASP A 249 3.45 -4.89 -17.39
C ASP A 249 2.52 -3.70 -17.64
N ALA A 250 1.31 -3.70 -17.08
CA ALA A 250 0.36 -2.60 -17.12
C ALA A 250 0.87 -1.32 -16.44
N ALA A 251 1.82 -1.42 -15.49
CA ALA A 251 2.36 -0.27 -14.76
C ALA A 251 2.89 0.85 -15.67
N THR A 252 3.46 0.52 -16.84
CA THR A 252 3.95 1.55 -17.77
C THR A 252 2.83 2.40 -18.33
N GLY A 253 1.72 1.78 -18.75
CA GLY A 253 0.55 2.51 -19.26
C GLY A 253 -0.19 3.27 -18.17
N LEU A 254 -0.38 2.65 -16.99
CA LEU A 254 -1.14 3.25 -15.88
C LEU A 254 -0.49 4.50 -15.29
N LEU A 255 0.84 4.57 -15.34
CA LEU A 255 1.62 5.65 -14.75
C LEU A 255 2.02 6.74 -15.75
N HIS A 256 1.83 6.51 -17.05
CA HIS A 256 2.25 7.46 -18.06
C HIS A 256 1.43 8.76 -17.97
N GLY A 257 2.12 9.91 -17.93
CA GLY A 257 1.50 11.22 -17.80
C GLY A 257 0.80 11.48 -16.45
N LYS A 258 1.04 10.62 -15.45
CA LYS A 258 0.52 10.79 -14.09
C LYS A 258 1.56 11.45 -13.20
N THR A 259 1.09 12.30 -12.30
CA THR A 259 1.90 13.01 -11.32
C THR A 259 1.83 12.32 -9.95
N GLY A 260 2.73 12.68 -9.04
CA GLY A 260 2.65 12.25 -7.64
C GLY A 260 1.30 12.56 -7.00
N MET A 261 0.67 13.68 -7.38
CA MET A 261 -0.67 14.07 -6.91
C MET A 261 -1.74 13.09 -7.38
N ASP A 262 -1.73 12.70 -8.66
CA ASP A 262 -2.66 11.70 -9.18
C ASP A 262 -2.50 10.35 -8.47
N ALA A 263 -1.25 9.95 -8.20
CA ALA A 263 -0.95 8.73 -7.46
C ALA A 263 -1.48 8.80 -6.02
N MET A 264 -1.22 9.90 -5.31
CA MET A 264 -1.72 10.11 -3.95
C MET A 264 -3.25 10.03 -3.89
N VAL A 265 -3.93 10.73 -4.80
CA VAL A 265 -5.41 10.70 -4.87
C VAL A 265 -5.90 9.29 -5.14
N ALA A 266 -5.29 8.55 -6.09
CA ALA A 266 -5.67 7.16 -6.37
C ALA A 266 -5.54 6.27 -5.14
N TYR A 267 -4.45 6.40 -4.37
CA TYR A 267 -4.28 5.69 -3.11
C TYR A 267 -5.36 6.06 -2.08
N LEU A 268 -5.59 7.35 -1.84
CA LEU A 268 -6.60 7.79 -0.87
C LEU A 268 -8.01 7.31 -1.22
N GLN A 269 -8.33 7.24 -2.52
CA GLN A 269 -9.64 6.79 -3.00
C GLN A 269 -9.88 5.29 -2.85
N VAL A 270 -8.83 4.47 -2.76
CA VAL A 270 -9.01 3.01 -2.58
C VAL A 270 -9.18 2.62 -1.11
N LEU A 271 -8.86 3.51 -0.16
CA LEU A 271 -8.86 3.18 1.27
C LEU A 271 -10.25 2.84 1.79
N GLY A 272 -10.42 1.57 2.17
CA GLY A 272 -11.64 1.05 2.76
C GLY A 272 -12.76 0.74 1.78
N THR A 273 -12.50 0.79 0.47
CA THR A 273 -13.50 0.48 -0.57
C THR A 273 -13.47 -0.98 -1.01
N MET A 274 -12.44 -1.73 -0.58
CA MET A 274 -12.14 -3.01 -1.19
C MET A 274 -13.12 -4.13 -0.83
N ALA A 275 -13.42 -4.29 0.45
CA ALA A 275 -14.33 -5.32 0.94
C ALA A 275 -15.76 -4.76 1.07
N LYS A 276 -16.76 -5.55 0.66
CA LYS A 276 -18.15 -5.27 0.96
C LYS A 276 -18.47 -5.76 2.36
N LEU A 277 -18.64 -4.82 3.28
CA LEU A 277 -18.87 -5.12 4.70
C LEU A 277 -20.38 -5.10 5.00
N ASP A 278 -20.88 -6.19 5.56
CA ASP A 278 -22.27 -6.30 6.00
C ASP A 278 -22.39 -5.78 7.46
N PRO A 279 -23.20 -4.74 7.72
CA PRO A 279 -23.43 -4.24 9.07
C PRO A 279 -24.03 -5.27 10.04
N GLY A 280 -24.66 -6.33 9.53
CA GLY A 280 -25.24 -7.42 10.31
C GLY A 280 -24.27 -8.53 10.69
N VAL A 281 -23.06 -8.54 10.12
CA VAL A 281 -22.05 -9.59 10.36
C VAL A 281 -21.01 -9.10 11.38
N VAL A 282 -20.73 -9.94 12.38
CA VAL A 282 -19.64 -9.73 13.32
C VAL A 282 -18.42 -10.49 12.81
N TYR A 283 -17.48 -9.78 12.18
CA TYR A 283 -16.28 -10.36 11.59
C TYR A 283 -15.20 -10.76 12.61
N ARG A 284 -15.43 -10.52 13.92
CA ARG A 284 -14.48 -10.83 15.02
C ARG A 284 -14.72 -12.14 15.74
N GLU A 285 -15.92 -12.71 15.59
CA GLU A 285 -16.35 -13.94 16.28
C GLU A 285 -16.45 -15.08 15.30
#